data_AF-A0A9C8WJI2-F1
#
_entry.id   AF-A0A9C8WJI2-F1
#
_cell.length_a   1.000
_cell.length_b   1.000
_cell.length_c   1.000
_cell.angle_alpha   90.00
_cell.angle_beta   90.00
_cell.angle_gamma   90.00
#
_symmetry.space_group_name_H-M   'P 1'
#
loop_
_entity.id
_entity.type
_entity.pdbx_description
1 polymer ?
#
loop_
_entity_poly.entity_id
_entity_poly.type
_entity_poly.pdbx_seq_one_letter_code
_entity_poly.pdbx_strand_id
1 'polypeptide(L)'
;CKAAQQPYSKATAEGSRGYELSIDASRFASWTFAFGGDVFNYETGEYAYNSDAAVQAMQFLQDLFNEGCATIVTERYGDQTNFGAGTTLFTVGSSSGMPYYKSAVEEGANFQWSVAPIPHTTDEPVQNIYGASLSITKSTPEKELASWLFIKYFTSPEVQAKWAKVSNYFPVRASVAENMTDYFDANPAYKTAFELLPYGKTEPPTPGYDFVRDMVGEAMAAIADGAEVQPTLDKLNADANQNLQEQLEQMK
;
A
#
# COMPACT_ATOMS: atom_id res chain seq x y z
N CYS A 1 -19.90 -11.24 -10.39
CA CYS A 1 -19.54 -11.15 -8.96
C CYS A 1 -20.67 -11.54 -7.99
N LYS A 2 -20.50 -12.50 -7.06
CA LYS A 2 -21.54 -12.78 -6.04
C LYS A 2 -21.68 -11.66 -5.00
N ALA A 3 -20.56 -11.12 -4.51
CA ALA A 3 -20.56 -10.06 -3.50
C ALA A 3 -21.30 -8.80 -3.99
N ALA A 4 -21.11 -8.39 -5.24
CA ALA A 4 -21.83 -7.25 -5.81
C ALA A 4 -23.35 -7.49 -5.98
N GLN A 5 -23.78 -8.76 -5.98
CA GLN A 5 -25.19 -9.16 -6.17
C GLN A 5 -25.89 -9.57 -4.86
N GLN A 6 -25.13 -9.75 -3.78
CA GLN A 6 -25.62 -10.22 -2.49
C GLN A 6 -25.16 -9.25 -1.39
N PRO A 7 -25.89 -8.15 -1.17
CA PRO A 7 -25.56 -7.17 -0.14
C PRO A 7 -25.48 -7.80 1.24
N TYR A 8 -24.60 -7.26 2.09
CA TYR A 8 -24.54 -7.66 3.47
C TYR A 8 -25.85 -7.31 4.18
N SER A 9 -26.42 -8.26 4.92
CA SER A 9 -27.77 -8.10 5.50
C SER A 9 -27.86 -7.01 6.58
N LYS A 10 -26.72 -6.57 7.14
CA LYS A 10 -26.66 -5.43 8.08
C LYS A 10 -26.07 -4.17 7.47
N ALA A 11 -25.95 -4.07 6.15
CA ALA A 11 -25.46 -2.86 5.52
C ALA A 11 -26.32 -1.65 5.93
N THR A 12 -25.68 -0.52 6.21
CA THR A 12 -26.34 0.73 6.66
C THR A 12 -26.52 1.75 5.54
N ALA A 13 -26.06 1.42 4.33
CA ALA A 13 -26.22 2.20 3.12
C ALA A 13 -26.58 1.29 1.92
N GLU A 14 -27.03 1.91 0.83
CA GLU A 14 -27.34 1.20 -0.41
C GLU A 14 -26.07 0.81 -1.19
N GLY A 15 -26.18 -0.25 -1.98
CA GLY A 15 -25.11 -0.76 -2.85
C GLY A 15 -24.36 -1.96 -2.26
N SER A 16 -23.69 -2.70 -3.14
CA SER A 16 -22.82 -3.81 -2.77
C SER A 16 -21.70 -3.95 -3.79
N ARG A 17 -20.46 -4.04 -3.33
CA ARG A 17 -19.27 -4.23 -4.17
C ARG A 17 -18.34 -5.26 -3.57
N GLY A 18 -17.67 -6.03 -4.44
CA GLY A 18 -16.77 -7.09 -4.00
C GLY A 18 -15.44 -6.54 -3.52
N TYR A 19 -14.83 -5.66 -4.29
CA TYR A 19 -13.54 -5.06 -4.00
C TYR A 19 -13.56 -3.56 -4.31
N GLU A 20 -12.89 -2.77 -3.48
CA GLU A 20 -12.70 -1.35 -3.76
C GLU A 20 -11.21 -1.00 -3.72
N LEU A 21 -10.70 -0.46 -4.85
CA LEU A 21 -9.28 -0.23 -5.09
C LEU A 21 -8.97 1.27 -5.22
N SER A 22 -7.99 1.76 -4.47
CA SER A 22 -7.37 3.06 -4.77
C SER A 22 -6.41 2.94 -5.95
N ILE A 23 -6.42 3.94 -6.83
CA ILE A 23 -5.50 4.02 -7.96
C ILE A 23 -4.26 4.82 -7.54
N ASP A 24 -3.14 4.14 -7.33
CA ASP A 24 -1.83 4.75 -7.05
C ASP A 24 -0.68 3.75 -7.20
N ALA A 25 0.54 4.27 -7.27
CA ALA A 25 1.75 3.49 -7.45
C ALA A 25 1.99 2.41 -6.38
N SER A 26 1.59 2.66 -5.12
CA SER A 26 1.78 1.67 -4.06
C SER A 26 0.82 0.50 -4.20
N ARG A 27 -0.40 0.71 -4.72
CA ARG A 27 -1.36 -0.36 -5.05
C ARG A 27 -0.90 -1.14 -6.28
N PHE A 28 -0.39 -0.46 -7.30
CA PHE A 28 0.26 -1.11 -8.44
C PHE A 28 1.39 -2.04 -7.99
N ALA A 29 2.32 -1.52 -7.18
CA ALA A 29 3.48 -2.27 -6.69
C ALA A 29 3.03 -3.47 -5.85
N SER A 30 2.05 -3.27 -4.95
CA SER A 30 1.52 -4.36 -4.11
C SER A 30 0.98 -5.53 -4.93
N TRP A 31 0.20 -5.26 -5.98
CA TRP A 31 -0.34 -6.29 -6.85
C TRP A 31 0.73 -6.93 -7.74
N THR A 32 1.66 -6.13 -8.28
CA THR A 32 2.81 -6.66 -9.04
C THR A 32 3.66 -7.61 -8.19
N PHE A 33 3.94 -7.24 -6.94
CA PHE A 33 4.68 -8.07 -6.00
C PHE A 33 3.93 -9.36 -5.64
N ALA A 34 2.62 -9.28 -5.41
CA ALA A 34 1.77 -10.43 -5.14
C ALA A 34 1.73 -11.42 -6.32
N PHE A 35 1.97 -10.95 -7.54
CA PHE A 35 2.09 -11.77 -8.75
C PHE A 35 3.52 -12.24 -9.04
N GLY A 36 4.45 -12.03 -8.10
CA GLY A 36 5.85 -12.49 -8.20
C GLY A 36 6.78 -11.53 -8.97
N GLY A 37 6.31 -10.33 -9.30
CA GLY A 37 7.08 -9.34 -10.04
C GLY A 37 7.87 -8.36 -9.17
N ASP A 38 8.54 -7.45 -9.84
CA ASP A 38 9.12 -6.23 -9.27
C ASP A 38 8.74 -5.03 -10.14
N VAL A 39 8.69 -3.84 -9.54
CA VAL A 39 8.52 -2.58 -10.28
C VAL A 39 9.87 -1.98 -10.67
N PHE A 40 10.97 -2.53 -10.17
CA PHE A 40 12.32 -2.09 -10.46
C PHE A 40 13.29 -3.26 -10.59
N ASN A 41 14.15 -3.22 -11.61
CA ASN A 41 15.25 -4.13 -11.79
C ASN A 41 16.52 -3.52 -11.17
N TYR A 42 16.94 -4.06 -10.03
CA TYR A 42 18.12 -3.58 -9.31
C TYR A 42 19.46 -3.95 -9.97
N GLU A 43 19.48 -4.89 -10.93
CA GLU A 43 20.69 -5.23 -11.69
C GLU A 43 20.94 -4.22 -12.81
N THR A 44 19.89 -3.80 -13.51
CA THR A 44 19.99 -2.82 -14.60
C THR A 44 19.85 -1.38 -14.11
N GLY A 45 19.21 -1.17 -12.96
CA GLY A 45 18.90 0.16 -12.43
C GLY A 45 17.73 0.83 -13.17
N GLU A 46 16.78 0.04 -13.68
CA GLU A 46 15.67 0.49 -14.51
C GLU A 46 14.32 0.03 -13.92
N TYR A 47 13.25 0.78 -14.18
CA TYR A 47 11.90 0.34 -13.87
C TYR A 47 11.48 -0.87 -14.73
N ALA A 48 10.58 -1.69 -14.17
CA ALA A 48 10.09 -2.94 -14.76
C ALA A 48 8.54 -3.02 -14.74
N TYR A 49 7.88 -1.91 -15.08
CA TYR A 49 6.41 -1.74 -15.03
C TYR A 49 5.64 -2.59 -16.03
N ASN A 50 6.30 -3.14 -17.05
CA ASN A 50 5.70 -3.97 -18.10
C ASN A 50 6.15 -5.45 -18.03
N SER A 51 6.64 -5.90 -16.88
CA SER A 51 6.95 -7.32 -16.67
C SER A 51 5.69 -8.19 -16.78
N ASP A 52 5.86 -9.48 -17.11
CA ASP A 52 4.74 -10.43 -17.20
C ASP A 52 3.88 -10.46 -15.93
N ALA A 53 4.50 -10.36 -14.75
CA ALA A 53 3.80 -10.31 -13.47
C ALA A 53 2.96 -9.03 -13.30
N ALA A 54 3.49 -7.87 -13.69
CA ALA A 54 2.76 -6.60 -13.67
C ALA A 54 1.56 -6.63 -14.62
N VAL A 55 1.76 -7.17 -15.84
CA VAL A 55 0.71 -7.33 -16.85
C VAL A 55 -0.39 -8.28 -16.35
N GLN A 56 -0.02 -9.44 -15.81
CA GLN A 56 -0.99 -10.39 -15.25
C GLN A 56 -1.78 -9.81 -14.07
N ALA A 57 -1.11 -9.08 -13.18
CA ALA A 57 -1.74 -8.43 -12.05
C ALA A 57 -2.77 -7.37 -12.50
N MET A 58 -2.39 -6.53 -13.47
CA MET A 58 -3.29 -5.50 -13.99
C MET A 58 -4.43 -6.09 -14.83
N GLN A 59 -4.19 -7.17 -15.59
CA GLN A 59 -5.26 -7.89 -16.29
C GLN A 59 -6.26 -8.50 -15.30
N PHE A 60 -5.78 -9.12 -14.24
CA PHE A 60 -6.65 -9.65 -13.18
C PHE A 60 -7.54 -8.56 -12.57
N LEU A 61 -6.98 -7.39 -12.27
CA LEU A 61 -7.75 -6.25 -11.77
C LEU A 61 -8.75 -5.71 -12.81
N GLN A 62 -8.33 -5.58 -14.07
CA GLN A 62 -9.20 -5.16 -15.17
C GLN A 62 -10.39 -6.11 -15.34
N ASP A 63 -10.16 -7.42 -15.25
CA ASP A 63 -11.22 -8.43 -15.31
C ASP A 63 -12.21 -8.25 -14.15
N LEU A 64 -11.74 -7.98 -12.94
CA LEU A 64 -12.62 -7.67 -11.80
C LEU A 64 -13.45 -6.40 -12.03
N PHE A 65 -12.90 -5.37 -12.67
CA PHE A 65 -13.67 -4.17 -13.04
C PHE A 65 -14.73 -4.50 -14.11
N ASN A 66 -14.33 -5.21 -15.17
CA ASN A 66 -15.21 -5.62 -16.27
C ASN A 66 -16.37 -6.52 -15.82
N GLU A 67 -16.13 -7.38 -14.84
CA GLU A 67 -17.16 -8.25 -14.25
C GLU A 67 -18.06 -7.55 -13.22
N GLY A 68 -17.83 -6.26 -12.95
CA GLY A 68 -18.52 -5.50 -11.90
C GLY A 68 -18.21 -6.03 -10.50
N CYS A 69 -17.07 -6.69 -10.33
CA CYS A 69 -16.60 -7.19 -9.04
C CYS A 69 -15.84 -6.14 -8.23
N ALA A 70 -15.08 -5.29 -8.91
CA ALA A 70 -14.31 -4.23 -8.30
C ALA A 70 -14.83 -2.84 -8.72
N THR A 71 -14.60 -1.85 -7.86
CA THR A 71 -14.79 -0.43 -8.17
C THR A 71 -13.57 0.36 -7.73
N ILE A 72 -13.40 1.55 -8.30
CA ILE A 72 -12.38 2.50 -7.87
C ILE A 72 -12.91 3.28 -6.66
N VAL A 73 -12.04 3.61 -5.72
CA VAL A 73 -12.31 4.62 -4.69
C VAL A 73 -12.45 6.00 -5.35
N THR A 74 -13.66 6.54 -5.42
CA THR A 74 -13.95 7.83 -6.07
C THR A 74 -13.91 9.03 -5.11
N GLU A 75 -14.13 8.77 -3.81
CA GLU A 75 -14.11 9.79 -2.78
C GLU A 75 -12.92 9.59 -1.84
N ARG A 76 -12.39 10.69 -1.30
CA ARG A 76 -11.30 10.61 -0.33
C ARG A 76 -11.74 9.80 0.89
N TYR A 77 -11.05 8.69 1.16
CA TYR A 77 -11.39 7.72 2.21
C TYR A 77 -12.74 7.01 2.02
N GLY A 78 -13.29 7.03 0.80
CA GLY A 78 -14.57 6.40 0.48
C GLY A 78 -14.58 4.91 0.80
N ASP A 79 -13.46 4.23 0.60
CA ASP A 79 -13.23 2.83 0.99
C ASP A 79 -13.50 2.55 2.46
N GLN A 80 -13.07 3.44 3.36
CA GLN A 80 -13.30 3.28 4.79
C GLN A 80 -14.78 3.42 5.13
N THR A 81 -15.43 4.43 4.54
CA THR A 81 -16.87 4.67 4.70
C THR A 81 -17.70 3.50 4.16
N ASN A 82 -17.40 3.03 2.95
CA ASN A 82 -18.15 1.96 2.28
C ASN A 82 -17.93 0.61 2.98
N PHE A 83 -16.71 0.33 3.42
CA PHE A 83 -16.41 -0.84 4.24
C PHE A 83 -17.18 -0.78 5.56
N GLY A 84 -17.10 0.33 6.29
CA GLY A 84 -17.80 0.54 7.55
C GLY A 84 -19.32 0.40 7.44
N ALA A 85 -19.91 0.91 6.35
CA ALA A 85 -21.33 0.76 6.03
C ALA A 85 -21.74 -0.66 5.61
N GLY A 86 -20.79 -1.59 5.44
CA GLY A 86 -21.06 -2.95 5.00
C GLY A 86 -21.42 -3.08 3.52
N THR A 87 -21.10 -2.08 2.70
CA THR A 87 -21.37 -2.09 1.24
C THR A 87 -20.18 -2.58 0.42
N THR A 88 -19.01 -2.78 1.05
CA THR A 88 -17.77 -3.29 0.42
C THR A 88 -17.25 -4.50 1.18
N LEU A 89 -17.01 -5.61 0.45
CA LEU A 89 -16.50 -6.83 1.06
C LEU A 89 -14.99 -6.78 1.33
N PHE A 90 -14.21 -6.33 0.34
CA PHE A 90 -12.76 -6.21 0.45
C PHE A 90 -12.28 -4.82 0.05
N THR A 91 -11.26 -4.33 0.75
CA THR A 91 -10.57 -3.07 0.45
C THR A 91 -9.09 -3.23 0.77
N VAL A 92 -8.24 -2.44 0.12
CA VAL A 92 -6.81 -2.36 0.40
C VAL A 92 -6.44 -0.93 0.71
N GLY A 93 -5.83 -0.74 1.87
CA GLY A 93 -5.35 0.56 2.33
C GLY A 93 -4.08 0.42 3.17
N SER A 94 -3.50 1.56 3.52
CA SER A 94 -2.36 1.62 4.43
C SER A 94 -2.71 1.01 5.79
N SER A 95 -1.77 0.32 6.42
CA SER A 95 -1.92 -0.16 7.81
C SER A 95 -2.20 0.97 8.79
N SER A 96 -1.67 2.18 8.54
CA SER A 96 -1.97 3.37 9.33
C SER A 96 -3.46 3.78 9.28
N GLY A 97 -4.21 3.25 8.31
CA GLY A 97 -5.65 3.48 8.13
C GLY A 97 -6.54 2.60 9.01
N MET A 98 -6.02 1.52 9.61
CA MET A 98 -6.80 0.54 10.38
C MET A 98 -7.71 1.17 11.46
N PRO A 99 -7.29 2.19 12.24
CA PRO A 99 -8.16 2.82 13.23
C PRO A 99 -9.41 3.47 12.60
N TYR A 100 -9.30 4.00 11.38
CA TYR A 100 -10.43 4.64 10.70
C TYR A 100 -11.42 3.61 10.15
N TYR A 101 -10.95 2.48 9.62
CA TYR A 101 -11.83 1.35 9.30
C TYR A 101 -12.53 0.83 10.55
N LYS A 102 -11.82 0.71 11.67
CA LYS A 102 -12.41 0.31 12.96
C LYS A 102 -13.57 1.23 13.35
N SER A 103 -13.33 2.54 13.37
CA SER A 103 -14.35 3.55 13.71
C SER A 103 -15.54 3.46 12.77
N ALA A 104 -15.28 3.40 11.45
CA ALA A 104 -16.34 3.34 10.45
C ALA A 104 -17.21 2.08 10.58
N VAL A 105 -16.61 0.92 10.93
CA VAL A 105 -17.36 -0.31 11.19
C VAL A 105 -18.18 -0.21 12.47
N GLU A 106 -17.60 0.31 13.56
CA GLU A 106 -18.28 0.48 14.85
C GLU A 106 -19.48 1.43 14.76
N GLU A 107 -19.35 2.50 13.97
CA GLU A 107 -20.42 3.48 13.72
C GLU A 107 -21.45 2.99 12.67
N GLY A 108 -21.03 2.10 11.77
CA GLY A 108 -21.83 1.60 10.65
C GLY A 108 -22.47 0.24 10.91
N ALA A 109 -22.15 -0.74 10.06
CA ALA A 109 -22.78 -2.06 10.04
C ALA A 109 -22.35 -2.99 11.20
N ASN A 110 -21.36 -2.58 12.00
CA ASN A 110 -20.90 -3.22 13.24
C ASN A 110 -20.69 -4.74 13.09
N PHE A 111 -19.89 -5.11 12.08
CA PHE A 111 -19.53 -6.49 11.78
C PHE A 111 -18.11 -6.82 12.25
N GLN A 112 -17.80 -8.12 12.31
CA GLN A 112 -16.46 -8.59 12.60
C GLN A 112 -15.59 -8.51 11.35
N TRP A 113 -14.39 -7.94 11.47
CA TRP A 113 -13.47 -7.77 10.36
C TRP A 113 -12.03 -8.11 10.78
N SER A 114 -11.18 -8.32 9.79
CA SER A 114 -9.75 -8.59 9.95
C SER A 114 -8.99 -8.12 8.71
N VAL A 115 -7.67 -8.16 8.80
CA VAL A 115 -6.74 -7.98 7.68
C VAL A 115 -6.22 -9.33 7.19
N ALA A 116 -5.77 -9.36 5.95
CA ALA A 116 -5.12 -10.49 5.29
C ALA A 116 -4.10 -9.97 4.27
N PRO A 117 -3.11 -10.77 3.85
CA PRO A 117 -2.26 -10.39 2.72
C PRO A 117 -3.10 -10.23 1.45
N ILE A 118 -2.62 -9.41 0.52
CA ILE A 118 -3.17 -9.36 -0.85
C ILE A 118 -3.11 -10.77 -1.46
N PRO A 119 -4.16 -11.23 -2.16
CA PRO A 119 -4.14 -12.50 -2.87
C PRO A 119 -2.92 -12.59 -3.79
N HIS A 120 -2.17 -13.69 -3.69
CA HIS A 120 -0.87 -13.83 -4.35
C HIS A 120 -0.76 -15.16 -5.11
N THR A 121 0.11 -15.17 -6.12
CA THR A 121 0.46 -16.36 -6.90
C THR A 121 1.83 -16.94 -6.51
N THR A 122 2.55 -16.24 -5.64
CA THR A 122 3.83 -16.66 -5.04
C THR A 122 3.62 -17.71 -3.95
N ASP A 123 4.67 -18.44 -3.57
CA ASP A 123 4.61 -19.46 -2.50
C ASP A 123 4.29 -18.84 -1.12
N GLU A 124 4.88 -17.67 -0.85
CA GLU A 124 4.66 -16.86 0.35
C GLU A 124 4.02 -15.52 -0.03
N PRO A 125 3.24 -14.87 0.86
CA PRO A 125 2.71 -13.55 0.57
C PRO A 125 3.84 -12.54 0.34
N VAL A 126 3.56 -11.45 -0.37
CA VAL A 126 4.50 -10.32 -0.52
C VAL A 126 3.75 -9.03 -0.23
N GLN A 127 4.21 -8.27 0.76
CA GLN A 127 3.56 -7.03 1.19
C GLN A 127 4.40 -5.83 0.79
N ASN A 128 3.79 -4.83 0.16
CA ASN A 128 4.48 -3.57 -0.10
C ASN A 128 4.70 -2.81 1.23
N ILE A 129 5.96 -2.47 1.52
CA ILE A 129 6.37 -1.67 2.66
C ILE A 129 6.84 -0.31 2.19
N TYR A 130 6.14 0.72 2.63
CA TYR A 130 6.47 2.12 2.39
C TYR A 130 6.13 2.95 3.63
N GLY A 131 6.72 4.14 3.73
CA GLY A 131 6.48 5.02 4.87
C GLY A 131 7.50 6.13 5.00
N ALA A 132 7.35 6.92 6.06
CA ALA A 132 8.24 8.03 6.34
C ALA A 132 9.63 7.54 6.77
N SER A 133 10.65 8.24 6.29
CA SER A 133 12.03 8.12 6.75
C SER A 133 12.48 9.38 7.47
N LEU A 134 13.49 9.27 8.34
CA LEU A 134 14.14 10.41 9.00
C LEU A 134 15.52 10.64 8.38
N SER A 135 15.76 11.85 7.89
CA SER A 135 17.02 12.26 7.28
C SER A 135 17.66 13.40 8.08
N ILE A 136 18.99 13.35 8.25
CA ILE A 136 19.78 14.46 8.79
C ILE A 136 20.26 15.29 7.61
N THR A 137 19.88 16.57 7.56
CA THR A 137 20.38 17.50 6.55
C THR A 137 21.79 17.98 6.91
N LYS A 138 22.59 18.28 5.88
CA LYS A 138 23.93 18.85 6.07
C LYS A 138 23.85 20.16 6.85
N SER A 139 24.63 20.27 7.92
CA SER A 139 24.60 21.41 8.83
C SER A 139 25.98 21.65 9.47
N THR A 140 26.01 22.20 10.69
CA THR A 140 27.23 22.21 11.50
C THR A 140 27.39 20.87 12.21
N PRO A 141 28.63 20.44 12.53
CA PRO A 141 28.87 19.17 13.22
C PRO A 141 28.06 19.02 14.52
N GLU A 142 27.85 20.11 15.27
CA GLU A 142 27.09 20.11 16.52
C GLU A 142 25.60 19.83 16.28
N LYS A 143 25.02 20.41 15.22
CA LYS A 143 23.61 20.18 14.86
C LYS A 143 23.40 18.77 14.34
N GLU A 144 24.30 18.28 13.50
CA GLU A 144 24.27 16.90 12.99
C GLU A 144 24.37 15.89 14.14
N LEU A 145 25.28 16.10 15.10
CA LEU A 145 25.39 15.28 16.30
C LEU A 145 24.11 15.32 17.15
N ALA A 146 23.54 16.51 17.37
CA ALA A 146 22.29 16.65 18.13
C ALA A 146 21.12 15.90 17.46
N SER A 147 20.98 16.04 16.13
CA SER A 147 19.98 15.29 15.34
C SER A 147 20.20 13.78 15.43
N TRP A 148 21.44 13.32 15.36
CA TRP A 148 21.78 11.90 15.52
C TRP A 148 21.41 11.35 16.90
N LEU A 149 21.71 12.10 17.97
CA LEU A 149 21.34 11.74 19.33
C LEU A 149 19.82 11.64 19.50
N PHE A 150 19.07 12.55 18.88
CA PHE A 150 17.61 12.48 18.86
C PHE A 150 17.11 11.24 18.12
N ILE A 151 17.63 10.92 16.92
CA ILE A 151 17.22 9.73 16.16
C ILE A 151 17.52 8.45 16.95
N LYS A 152 18.67 8.39 17.65
CA LYS A 152 19.02 7.26 18.52
C LYS A 152 18.02 7.10 19.68
N TYR A 153 17.65 8.21 20.33
CA TYR A 153 16.62 8.20 21.38
C TYR A 153 15.25 7.80 20.83
N PHE A 154 14.81 8.42 19.73
CA PHE A 154 13.51 8.21 19.10
C PHE A 154 13.31 6.77 18.63
N THR A 155 14.38 6.15 18.13
CA THR A 155 14.37 4.74 17.68
C THR A 155 14.74 3.75 18.77
N SER A 156 14.85 4.16 20.04
CA SER A 156 15.01 3.22 21.16
C SER A 156 13.73 2.40 21.38
N PRO A 157 13.80 1.16 21.88
CA PRO A 157 12.64 0.27 21.97
C PRO A 157 11.43 0.86 22.72
N GLU A 158 11.65 1.50 23.86
CA GLU A 158 10.57 2.08 24.67
C GLU A 158 9.91 3.28 23.99
N VAL A 159 10.72 4.18 23.43
CA VAL A 159 10.22 5.40 22.77
C VAL A 159 9.50 5.05 21.47
N GLN A 160 10.04 4.12 20.70
CA GLN A 160 9.41 3.66 19.47
C GLN A 160 8.13 2.86 19.75
N ALA A 161 8.06 2.05 20.82
CA ALA A 161 6.81 1.41 21.21
C ALA A 161 5.72 2.45 21.50
N LYS A 162 6.06 3.50 22.27
CA LYS A 162 5.14 4.61 22.53
C LYS A 162 4.70 5.30 21.24
N TRP A 163 5.64 5.58 20.32
CA TRP A 163 5.33 6.17 19.03
C TRP A 163 4.40 5.28 18.19
N ALA A 164 4.67 3.98 18.10
CA ALA A 164 3.87 3.03 17.33
C ALA A 164 2.42 2.96 17.87
N LYS A 165 2.25 2.90 19.19
CA LYS A 165 0.92 2.87 19.84
C LYS A 165 0.09 4.14 19.60
N VAL A 166 0.73 5.30 19.47
CA VAL A 166 0.02 6.59 19.25
C VAL A 166 -0.21 6.85 17.76
N SER A 167 0.80 6.59 16.93
CA SER A 167 0.76 6.90 15.50
C SER A 167 0.07 5.83 14.67
N ASN A 168 -0.07 4.60 15.18
CA ASN A 168 -0.46 3.41 14.44
C ASN A 168 0.51 3.02 13.31
N TYR A 169 1.70 3.62 13.24
CA TYR A 169 2.77 3.09 12.41
C TYR A 169 3.40 1.85 13.03
N PHE A 170 4.00 1.03 12.17
CA PHE A 170 4.83 -0.07 12.65
C PHE A 170 6.17 0.45 13.19
N PRO A 171 6.71 -0.21 14.23
CA PRO A 171 8.06 0.10 14.69
C PRO A 171 9.09 -0.31 13.62
N VAL A 172 10.21 0.42 13.56
CA VAL A 172 11.32 0.13 12.61
C VAL A 172 12.35 -0.85 13.16
N ARG A 173 12.14 -1.43 14.36
CA ARG A 173 12.99 -2.48 14.94
C ARG A 173 12.13 -3.63 15.46
N ALA A 174 12.53 -4.86 15.14
CA ALA A 174 11.85 -6.07 15.60
C ALA A 174 11.78 -6.17 17.13
N SER A 175 12.83 -5.74 17.85
CA SER A 175 12.88 -5.78 19.31
C SER A 175 11.82 -4.92 20.02
N VAL A 176 11.15 -4.01 19.30
CA VAL A 176 10.06 -3.22 19.89
C VAL A 176 8.80 -4.04 20.13
N ALA A 177 8.63 -5.17 19.42
CA ALA A 177 7.49 -6.06 19.57
C ALA A 177 7.31 -6.55 21.02
N GLU A 178 8.40 -6.74 21.77
CA GLU A 178 8.40 -7.14 23.18
C GLU A 178 7.67 -6.11 24.09
N ASN A 179 7.64 -4.84 23.69
CA ASN A 179 7.00 -3.75 24.42
C ASN A 179 5.56 -3.45 23.95
N MET A 180 5.01 -4.28 23.07
CA MET A 180 3.72 -4.06 22.41
C MET A 180 2.68 -5.17 22.62
N THR A 181 2.95 -6.16 23.48
CA THR A 181 2.03 -7.29 23.73
C THR A 181 0.61 -6.84 24.11
N ASP A 182 0.49 -5.89 25.03
CA ASP A 182 -0.77 -5.26 25.44
C ASP A 182 -1.53 -4.64 24.26
N TYR A 183 -0.78 -3.98 23.37
CA TYR A 183 -1.33 -3.31 22.20
C TYR A 183 -1.79 -4.31 21.14
N PHE A 184 -1.03 -5.39 20.95
CA PHE A 184 -1.38 -6.48 20.03
C PHE A 184 -2.65 -7.21 20.47
N ASP A 185 -2.80 -7.48 21.77
CA ASP A 185 -3.99 -8.14 22.31
C ASP A 185 -5.25 -7.25 22.18
N ALA A 186 -5.10 -5.93 22.37
CA ALA A 186 -6.19 -4.97 22.20
C ALA A 186 -6.51 -4.67 20.73
N ASN A 187 -5.58 -4.92 19.81
CA ASN A 187 -5.70 -4.60 18.38
C ASN A 187 -5.28 -5.80 17.52
N PRO A 188 -6.09 -6.87 17.47
CA PRO A 188 -5.73 -8.10 16.75
C PRO A 188 -5.46 -7.88 15.26
N ALA A 189 -6.19 -6.98 14.59
CA ALA A 189 -5.93 -6.62 13.20
C ALA A 189 -4.53 -5.97 13.02
N TYR A 190 -4.10 -5.12 13.97
CA TYR A 190 -2.76 -4.54 13.96
C TYR A 190 -1.69 -5.62 14.15
N LYS A 191 -1.92 -6.58 15.06
CA LYS A 191 -1.03 -7.72 15.26
C LYS A 191 -0.88 -8.54 13.97
N THR A 192 -1.98 -8.91 13.33
CA THR A 192 -1.94 -9.66 12.06
C THR A 192 -1.18 -8.90 10.99
N ALA A 193 -1.41 -7.59 10.83
CA ALA A 193 -0.67 -6.78 9.86
C ALA A 193 0.83 -6.68 10.20
N PHE A 194 1.18 -6.58 11.49
CA PHE A 194 2.56 -6.57 11.96
C PHE A 194 3.28 -7.89 11.67
N GLU A 195 2.60 -9.03 11.84
CA GLU A 195 3.13 -10.36 11.55
C GLU A 195 3.39 -10.60 10.05
N LEU A 196 2.86 -9.74 9.18
CA LEU A 196 3.15 -9.76 7.74
C LEU A 196 4.43 -9.00 7.34
N LEU A 197 5.05 -8.24 8.25
CA LEU A 197 6.27 -7.47 7.96
C LEU A 197 7.47 -8.30 7.46
N PRO A 198 7.71 -9.55 7.91
CA PRO A 198 8.77 -10.39 7.36
C PRO A 198 8.63 -10.70 5.86
N TYR A 199 7.42 -10.54 5.31
CA TYR A 199 7.10 -10.72 3.89
C TYR A 199 7.17 -9.40 3.10
N GLY A 200 7.80 -8.38 3.69
CA GLY A 200 7.86 -7.04 3.15
C GLY A 200 8.80 -6.90 1.96
N LYS A 201 8.37 -6.14 0.96
CA LYS A 201 9.15 -5.68 -0.19
C LYS A 201 8.94 -4.18 -0.37
N THR A 202 9.99 -3.43 -0.69
CA THR A 202 9.94 -1.97 -0.78
C THR A 202 9.90 -1.48 -2.22
N GLU A 203 9.25 -0.34 -2.43
CA GLU A 203 9.32 0.44 -3.67
C GLU A 203 10.75 1.01 -3.89
N PRO A 204 11.16 1.29 -5.15
CA PRO A 204 12.53 1.70 -5.48
C PRO A 204 12.90 3.09 -4.92
N PRO A 205 14.09 3.26 -4.34
CA PRO A 205 14.57 4.55 -3.83
C PRO A 205 15.28 5.37 -4.93
N THR A 206 14.57 5.66 -6.03
CA THR A 206 15.11 6.37 -7.20
C THR A 206 14.81 7.87 -7.17
N PRO A 207 15.68 8.71 -7.77
CA PRO A 207 15.41 10.14 -7.89
C PRO A 207 14.21 10.38 -8.81
N GLY A 208 13.40 11.39 -8.45
CA GLY A 208 12.19 11.75 -9.19
C GLY A 208 11.08 10.71 -9.17
N TYR A 209 11.13 9.74 -8.24
CA TYR A 209 10.10 8.69 -8.16
C TYR A 209 8.69 9.25 -8.06
N ASP A 210 8.48 10.40 -7.42
CA ASP A 210 7.16 11.04 -7.32
C ASP A 210 6.52 11.31 -8.69
N PHE A 211 7.29 11.71 -9.71
CA PHE A 211 6.75 11.89 -11.07
C PHE A 211 6.30 10.57 -11.69
N VAL A 212 7.08 9.50 -11.46
CA VAL A 212 6.74 8.15 -11.91
C VAL A 212 5.49 7.64 -11.20
N ARG A 213 5.31 7.97 -9.90
CA ARG A 213 4.12 7.57 -9.16
C ARG A 213 2.84 8.15 -9.77
N ASP A 214 2.88 9.38 -10.26
CA ASP A 214 1.77 10.01 -10.97
C ASP A 214 1.48 9.28 -12.28
N MET A 215 2.52 8.97 -13.08
CA MET A 215 2.38 8.18 -14.32
C MET A 215 1.75 6.80 -14.08
N VAL A 216 2.14 6.12 -12.99
CA VAL A 216 1.55 4.83 -12.61
C VAL A 216 0.06 4.98 -12.28
N GLY A 217 -0.34 6.05 -11.58
CA GLY A 217 -1.74 6.36 -11.30
C GLY A 217 -2.55 6.56 -12.58
N GLU A 218 -2.02 7.32 -13.53
CA GLU A 218 -2.66 7.55 -14.84
C GLU A 218 -2.83 6.23 -15.63
N ALA A 219 -1.79 5.40 -15.66
CA ALA A 219 -1.82 4.09 -16.32
C ALA A 219 -2.86 3.15 -15.71
N MET A 220 -2.91 3.06 -14.37
CA MET A 220 -3.90 2.26 -13.66
C MET A 220 -5.33 2.76 -13.91
N ALA A 221 -5.55 4.09 -13.95
CA ALA A 221 -6.86 4.66 -14.26
C ALA A 221 -7.30 4.30 -15.69
N ALA A 222 -6.40 4.44 -16.67
CA ALA A 222 -6.67 4.07 -18.06
C ALA A 222 -7.01 2.58 -18.21
N ILE A 223 -6.30 1.70 -17.50
CA ILE A 223 -6.57 0.25 -17.48
C ILE A 223 -7.95 -0.04 -16.87
N ALA A 224 -8.31 0.62 -15.78
CA ALA A 224 -9.62 0.45 -15.16
C ALA A 224 -10.76 0.96 -16.06
N ASP A 225 -10.49 1.96 -16.92
CA ASP A 225 -11.41 2.46 -17.95
C ASP A 225 -11.40 1.61 -19.25
N GLY A 226 -10.65 0.50 -19.28
CA GLY A 226 -10.68 -0.49 -20.36
C GLY A 226 -9.58 -0.36 -21.42
N ALA A 227 -8.52 0.43 -21.18
CA ALA A 227 -7.35 0.43 -22.05
C ALA A 227 -6.65 -0.94 -22.05
N GLU A 228 -6.04 -1.32 -23.18
CA GLU A 228 -5.27 -2.57 -23.26
C GLU A 228 -4.10 -2.54 -22.27
N VAL A 229 -3.95 -3.59 -21.46
CA VAL A 229 -2.97 -3.63 -20.35
C VAL A 229 -1.55 -3.55 -20.85
N GLN A 230 -1.14 -4.46 -21.76
CA GLN A 230 0.26 -4.53 -22.22
C GLN A 230 0.74 -3.22 -22.86
N PRO A 231 0.05 -2.61 -23.86
CA PRO A 231 0.49 -1.35 -24.45
C PRO A 231 0.54 -0.19 -23.45
N THR A 232 -0.42 -0.13 -22.52
CA THR A 232 -0.42 0.89 -21.45
C THR A 232 0.81 0.76 -20.56
N LEU A 233 1.14 -0.46 -20.13
CA LEU A 233 2.30 -0.70 -19.27
C LEU A 233 3.64 -0.55 -20.00
N ASP A 234 3.71 -0.90 -21.29
CA ASP A 234 4.90 -0.65 -22.12
C ASP A 234 5.20 0.85 -22.21
N LYS A 235 4.16 1.67 -22.41
CA LYS A 235 4.29 3.13 -22.42
C LYS A 235 4.74 3.65 -21.06
N LEU A 236 4.09 3.23 -19.98
CA LEU A 236 4.47 3.58 -18.61
C LEU A 236 5.94 3.25 -18.33
N ASN A 237 6.38 2.04 -18.73
CA ASN A 237 7.74 1.60 -18.50
C ASN A 237 8.76 2.46 -19.25
N ALA A 238 8.48 2.81 -20.51
CA ALA A 238 9.33 3.69 -21.29
C ALA A 238 9.41 5.10 -20.69
N ASP A 239 8.27 5.71 -20.37
CA ASP A 239 8.20 7.06 -19.79
C ASP A 239 8.90 7.12 -18.42
N ALA A 240 8.68 6.12 -17.56
CA ALA A 240 9.29 6.05 -16.24
C ALA A 240 10.82 5.97 -16.33
N ASN A 241 11.35 5.17 -17.26
CA ASN A 241 12.78 5.04 -17.47
C ASN A 241 13.39 6.27 -18.13
N GLN A 242 12.68 6.94 -19.03
CA GLN A 242 13.09 8.25 -19.54
C GLN A 242 13.18 9.28 -18.40
N ASN A 243 12.16 9.35 -17.55
CA ASN A 243 12.17 10.23 -16.38
C ASN A 243 13.38 9.94 -15.48
N LEU A 244 13.64 8.66 -15.16
CA LEU A 244 14.79 8.27 -14.36
C LEU A 244 16.12 8.77 -14.94
N GLN A 245 16.31 8.62 -16.25
CA GLN A 245 17.50 9.10 -16.93
C GLN A 245 17.66 10.63 -16.81
N GLU A 246 16.59 11.38 -17.08
CA GLU A 246 16.59 12.84 -16.97
C GLU A 246 16.90 13.32 -15.53
N GLN A 247 16.38 12.63 -14.51
CA GLN A 247 16.64 12.95 -13.10
C GLN A 247 18.09 12.64 -12.71
N LEU A 248 18.64 11.52 -13.18
CA LEU A 248 20.04 11.16 -12.94
C LEU A 248 21.02 12.12 -13.63
N GLU A 249 20.65 12.70 -14.77
CA GLU A 249 21.46 13.71 -15.46
C GLU A 249 21.51 15.03 -14.70
N GLN A 250 20.42 15.44 -14.06
CA GLN A 250 20.36 16.68 -13.26
C GLN A 250 21.16 16.60 -11.95
N MET A 251 21.50 15.39 -11.50
CA MET A 251 22.28 15.17 -10.28
C MET A 251 23.80 15.16 -10.52
N LYS A 252 24.25 15.18 -11.78
CA LYS A 252 25.67 15.24 -12.17
C LYS A 252 26.19 16.67 -12.16
#